data_AF-A0A834VN38-F1
#
_entry.id   AF-A0A834VN38-F1
#
_cell.length_a   1.000
_cell.length_b   1.000
_cell.length_c   1.000
_cell.angle_alpha   90.00
_cell.angle_beta   90.00
_cell.angle_gamma   90.00
#
_symmetry.space_group_name_H-M   'P 1'
#
loop_
_entity.id
_entity.type
_entity.pdbx_description
1 polymer ?
#
loop_
_entity_poly.entity_id
_entity_poly.type
_entity_poly.pdbx_seq_one_letter_code
_entity_poly.pdbx_strand_id
1 'polypeptide(L)'
;MATGSAVTRVTVILNTPDDWFNWIFLCRDFAKDHKIWQYVNPDTPKESLPDLEAANPKPQLTDYKARASKLSDLSTEDRDSYRWEVEQWRLDEITLQKQERALVQLNTEITRSIATRHLYLIQDLPTVYDRLVALKKQFCPSTADRSRDLIARYTNLKTAPRNLKKLDEWMADWIHITSQCQSINLPETTSYRPQEDFLIACQAHYPNYAATCLDQIYEHEINGTNLLSLPAYVEKMTKYIRRAAQTTATESSVLSTSAAKLGIANLPCVCGLSHALPDCWILNPLHPGRPKDWTPAPIGVRKVEQAQKDPKISKQIKDALNQ
;
A
#
# COMPACT_ATOMS: atom_id res chain seq x y z
N MET A 1 5.10 -18.25 -31.63
CA MET A 1 4.79 -18.62 -30.24
C MET A 1 4.72 -17.35 -29.41
N ALA A 2 3.52 -16.92 -29.01
CA ALA A 2 3.34 -15.73 -28.19
C ALA A 2 3.58 -16.12 -26.72
N THR A 3 4.65 -15.57 -26.13
CA THR A 3 4.92 -15.63 -24.70
C THR A 3 3.82 -14.89 -23.96
N GLY A 4 2.93 -15.62 -23.29
CA GLY A 4 1.93 -15.03 -22.41
C GLY A 4 2.64 -14.31 -21.28
N SER A 5 2.45 -12.99 -21.21
CA SER A 5 2.91 -12.18 -20.07
C SER A 5 2.22 -12.70 -18.81
N ALA A 6 2.99 -13.17 -17.84
CA ALA A 6 2.46 -13.58 -16.55
C ALA A 6 1.96 -12.33 -15.82
N VAL A 7 0.65 -12.08 -15.88
CA VAL A 7 0.02 -11.04 -15.09
C VAL A 7 0.12 -11.47 -13.62
N THR A 8 0.96 -10.81 -12.85
CA THR A 8 1.01 -10.92 -11.39
C THR A 8 -0.33 -10.46 -10.84
N ARG A 9 -1.20 -11.41 -10.49
CA ARG A 9 -2.46 -11.11 -9.80
C ARG A 9 -2.16 -10.62 -8.38
N VAL A 10 -2.59 -9.40 -8.08
CA VAL A 10 -2.64 -8.90 -6.69
C VAL A 10 -3.63 -9.77 -5.94
N THR A 11 -3.15 -10.50 -4.93
CA THR A 11 -4.01 -11.36 -4.11
C THR A 11 -4.10 -10.75 -2.72
N VAL A 12 -5.30 -10.29 -2.35
CA VAL A 12 -5.60 -9.86 -0.98
C VAL A 12 -6.09 -11.08 -0.22
N ILE A 13 -5.57 -11.33 0.98
CA ILE A 13 -6.00 -12.43 1.84
C ILE A 13 -6.94 -11.88 2.91
N LEU A 14 -8.18 -12.36 2.97
CA LEU A 14 -9.14 -12.01 4.00
C LEU A 14 -8.77 -12.67 5.33
N ASN A 15 -8.19 -11.90 6.24
CA ASN A 15 -7.82 -12.35 7.59
C ASN A 15 -8.44 -11.48 8.70
N THR A 16 -8.58 -10.19 8.43
CA THR A 16 -9.04 -9.17 9.38
C THR A 16 -10.13 -8.30 8.73
N PRO A 17 -10.90 -7.54 9.53
CA PRO A 17 -11.90 -6.63 8.99
C PRO A 17 -11.33 -5.57 8.03
N ASP A 18 -10.06 -5.20 8.17
CA ASP A 18 -9.37 -4.24 7.31
C ASP A 18 -9.22 -4.75 5.86
N ASP A 19 -9.07 -6.07 5.70
CA ASP A 19 -8.91 -6.71 4.41
C ASP A 19 -10.22 -6.74 3.62
N TRP A 20 -11.37 -6.63 4.31
CA TRP A 20 -12.70 -6.86 3.76
C TRP A 20 -12.96 -6.05 2.49
N PHE A 21 -12.75 -4.73 2.51
CA PHE A 21 -13.13 -3.86 1.40
C PHE A 21 -12.30 -4.10 0.14
N ASN A 22 -10.98 -4.31 0.30
CA ASN A 22 -10.10 -4.63 -0.82
C ASN A 22 -10.39 -6.03 -1.36
N TRP A 23 -10.66 -6.99 -0.46
CA TRP A 23 -10.97 -8.37 -0.83
C TRP A 23 -12.31 -8.49 -1.57
N ILE A 24 -13.39 -7.92 -1.02
CA ILE A 24 -14.71 -7.98 -1.66
C ILE A 24 -14.72 -7.19 -2.98
N PHE A 25 -13.92 -6.14 -3.09
CA PHE A 25 -13.72 -5.43 -4.36
C PHE A 25 -13.22 -6.38 -5.46
N LEU A 26 -12.17 -7.17 -5.18
CA LEU A 26 -11.62 -8.12 -6.16
C LEU A 26 -12.63 -9.22 -6.53
N CYS A 27 -13.36 -9.77 -5.56
CA CYS A 27 -14.42 -10.74 -5.82
C CYS A 27 -15.53 -10.14 -6.68
N ARG A 28 -15.94 -8.90 -6.39
CA ARG A 28 -16.97 -8.18 -7.14
C ARG A 28 -16.51 -7.86 -8.57
N ASP A 29 -15.26 -7.46 -8.75
CA ASP A 29 -14.69 -7.11 -10.05
C ASP A 29 -14.70 -8.34 -10.97
N PHE A 30 -14.17 -9.46 -10.49
CA PHE A 30 -14.25 -10.76 -11.18
C PHE A 30 -15.70 -11.12 -11.52
N ALA A 31 -16.61 -11.01 -10.54
CA ALA A 31 -18.01 -11.36 -10.76
C ALA A 31 -18.71 -10.46 -11.78
N LYS A 32 -18.33 -9.18 -11.87
CA LYS A 32 -18.87 -8.25 -12.87
C LYS A 32 -18.34 -8.53 -14.26
N ASP A 33 -17.04 -8.82 -14.40
CA ASP A 33 -16.42 -9.21 -15.68
C ASP A 33 -17.09 -10.44 -16.28
N HIS A 34 -17.48 -11.38 -15.43
CA HIS A 34 -18.19 -12.59 -15.81
C HIS A 34 -19.73 -12.46 -15.82
N LYS A 35 -20.27 -11.27 -15.56
CA LYS A 35 -21.72 -10.99 -15.50
C LYS A 35 -22.48 -11.91 -14.54
N ILE A 36 -21.87 -12.23 -13.40
CA ILE A 36 -22.46 -13.09 -12.36
C ILE A 36 -22.74 -12.38 -11.04
N TRP A 37 -22.29 -11.13 -10.86
CA TRP A 37 -22.46 -10.41 -9.58
C TRP A 37 -23.92 -10.33 -9.10
N GLN A 38 -24.87 -10.16 -10.00
CA GLN A 38 -26.30 -10.09 -9.68
C GLN A 38 -26.85 -11.36 -9.01
N TYR A 39 -26.22 -12.51 -9.20
CA TYR A 39 -26.63 -13.79 -8.63
C TYR A 39 -25.96 -14.08 -7.27
N VAL A 40 -24.91 -13.33 -6.91
CA VAL A 40 -24.08 -13.63 -5.73
C VAL A 40 -23.90 -12.44 -4.78
N ASN A 41 -24.54 -11.30 -5.07
CA ASN A 41 -24.34 -10.06 -4.32
C ASN A 41 -24.81 -10.21 -2.84
N PRO A 42 -23.89 -10.19 -1.84
CA PRO A 42 -24.23 -10.37 -0.42
C PRO A 42 -24.93 -9.14 0.20
N ASP A 43 -25.07 -8.06 -0.55
CA ASP A 43 -25.87 -6.88 -0.15
C ASP A 43 -27.35 -7.02 -0.55
N THR A 44 -27.69 -7.99 -1.42
CA THR A 44 -29.06 -8.23 -1.88
C THR A 44 -29.73 -9.32 -1.04
N PRO A 45 -30.99 -9.12 -0.59
CA PRO A 45 -31.77 -10.19 0.04
C PRO A 45 -31.84 -11.42 -0.87
N LYS A 46 -31.72 -12.62 -0.29
CA LYS A 46 -31.63 -13.88 -1.06
C LYS A 46 -32.85 -14.07 -1.97
N GLU A 47 -34.01 -13.64 -1.51
CA GLU A 47 -35.30 -13.75 -2.20
C GLU A 47 -35.39 -12.82 -3.43
N SER A 48 -34.53 -11.81 -3.51
CA SER A 48 -34.48 -10.85 -4.63
C SER A 48 -33.39 -11.19 -5.65
N LEU A 49 -32.60 -12.24 -5.43
CA LEU A 49 -31.61 -12.68 -6.39
C LEU A 49 -32.31 -13.34 -7.58
N PRO A 50 -31.93 -12.99 -8.82
CA PRO A 50 -32.38 -13.73 -9.99
C PRO A 50 -31.91 -15.19 -9.90
N ASP A 51 -32.67 -16.10 -10.49
CA ASP A 51 -32.24 -17.48 -10.68
C ASP A 51 -31.52 -17.59 -12.02
N LEU A 52 -30.28 -18.08 -12.00
CA LEU A 52 -29.48 -18.26 -13.20
C LEU A 52 -30.05 -19.38 -14.08
N GLU A 53 -30.54 -20.47 -13.49
CA GLU A 53 -31.10 -21.60 -14.23
C GLU A 53 -32.43 -21.23 -14.89
N ALA A 54 -33.26 -20.43 -14.20
CA ALA A 54 -34.51 -19.92 -14.75
C ALA A 54 -34.34 -18.85 -15.83
N ALA A 55 -33.12 -18.33 -16.06
CA ALA A 55 -32.87 -17.25 -16.99
C ALA A 55 -33.00 -17.67 -18.47
N ASN A 56 -32.93 -18.96 -18.80
CA ASN A 56 -32.97 -19.47 -20.18
C ASN A 56 -33.82 -20.75 -20.31
N PRO A 57 -35.16 -20.67 -20.12
CA PRO A 57 -36.03 -21.84 -20.24
C PRO A 57 -36.03 -22.38 -21.68
N LYS A 58 -35.94 -23.71 -21.81
CA LYS A 58 -35.97 -24.36 -23.12
C LYS A 58 -37.36 -24.23 -23.77
N PRO A 59 -37.47 -23.71 -25.01
CA PRO A 59 -38.73 -23.66 -25.74
C PRO A 59 -39.38 -25.03 -25.85
N GLN A 60 -40.68 -25.10 -25.60
CA GLN A 60 -41.48 -26.32 -25.69
C GLN A 60 -42.45 -26.23 -26.86
N LEU A 61 -42.75 -27.38 -27.49
CA LEU A 61 -43.74 -27.43 -28.57
C LEU A 61 -45.14 -26.98 -28.09
N THR A 62 -45.42 -27.15 -26.80
CA THR A 62 -46.66 -26.73 -26.15
C THR A 62 -46.85 -25.23 -26.10
N ASP A 63 -45.79 -24.44 -26.24
CA ASP A 63 -45.84 -22.97 -26.23
C ASP A 63 -46.54 -22.42 -27.48
N TYR A 64 -46.52 -23.20 -28.57
CA TYR A 64 -47.12 -22.86 -29.86
C TYR A 64 -48.47 -23.54 -30.07
N LYS A 65 -48.61 -24.79 -29.60
CA LYS A 65 -49.87 -25.54 -29.72
C LYS A 65 -50.09 -26.45 -28.52
N ALA A 66 -51.21 -26.27 -27.85
CA ALA A 66 -51.61 -27.10 -26.72
C ALA A 66 -51.61 -28.59 -27.10
N ARG A 67 -50.96 -29.42 -26.27
CA ARG A 67 -50.79 -30.87 -26.45
C ARG A 67 -49.93 -31.29 -27.65
N ALA A 68 -49.19 -30.38 -28.29
CA ALA A 68 -48.20 -30.76 -29.27
C ALA A 68 -47.10 -31.61 -28.63
N SER A 69 -46.81 -32.75 -29.25
CA SER A 69 -45.81 -33.72 -28.79
C SER A 69 -44.72 -33.97 -29.83
N LYS A 70 -45.00 -33.65 -31.09
CA LYS A 70 -44.10 -33.81 -32.23
C LYS A 70 -44.08 -32.52 -33.05
N LEU A 71 -42.95 -32.25 -33.70
CA LEU A 71 -42.80 -31.10 -34.59
C LEU A 71 -43.84 -31.10 -35.73
N SER A 72 -44.29 -32.30 -36.16
CA SER A 72 -45.36 -32.47 -37.14
C SER A 72 -46.71 -31.90 -36.70
N ASP A 73 -46.95 -31.75 -35.40
CA ASP A 73 -48.22 -31.28 -34.84
C ASP A 73 -48.41 -29.76 -35.04
N LEU A 74 -47.31 -29.05 -35.32
CA LEU A 74 -47.24 -27.60 -35.53
C LEU A 74 -47.45 -27.22 -37.01
N SER A 75 -47.89 -25.98 -37.25
CA SER A 75 -47.95 -25.38 -38.58
C SER A 75 -46.54 -25.10 -39.11
N THR A 76 -46.38 -24.83 -40.41
CA THR A 76 -45.06 -24.49 -40.99
C THR A 76 -44.46 -23.23 -40.34
N GLU A 77 -45.29 -22.21 -40.10
CA GLU A 77 -44.87 -20.97 -39.46
C GLU A 77 -44.43 -21.19 -38.00
N ASP A 78 -45.22 -21.95 -37.22
CA ASP A 78 -44.86 -22.27 -35.83
C ASP A 78 -43.58 -23.12 -35.75
N ARG A 79 -43.33 -24.00 -36.73
CA ARG A 79 -42.09 -24.78 -36.80
C ARG A 79 -40.88 -23.89 -37.02
N ASP A 80 -41.00 -22.87 -37.86
CA ASP A 80 -39.90 -21.95 -38.15
C ASP A 80 -39.62 -21.06 -36.93
N SER A 81 -40.66 -20.56 -36.26
CA SER A 81 -40.54 -19.83 -34.98
C SER A 81 -39.90 -20.69 -33.89
N TYR A 82 -40.36 -21.93 -33.69
CA TYR A 82 -39.76 -22.87 -32.74
C TYR A 82 -38.29 -23.16 -33.05
N ARG A 83 -37.93 -23.36 -34.32
CA ARG A 83 -36.52 -23.57 -34.71
C ARG A 83 -35.66 -22.36 -34.41
N TRP A 84 -36.16 -21.15 -34.67
CA TRP A 84 -35.47 -19.91 -34.34
C TRP A 84 -35.25 -19.76 -32.83
N GLU A 85 -36.29 -19.95 -32.02
CA GLU A 85 -36.19 -19.83 -30.56
C GLU A 85 -35.30 -20.91 -29.94
N VAL A 86 -35.34 -22.16 -30.43
CA VAL A 86 -34.40 -23.20 -30.00
C VAL A 86 -32.96 -22.84 -30.31
N GLU A 87 -32.71 -22.16 -31.44
CA GLU A 87 -31.37 -21.72 -31.78
C GLU A 87 -30.90 -20.56 -30.89
N GLN A 88 -31.76 -19.58 -30.60
CA GLN A 88 -31.45 -18.53 -29.61
C GLN A 88 -31.18 -19.12 -28.22
N TRP A 89 -32.05 -20.03 -27.78
CA TRP A 89 -31.89 -20.75 -26.52
C TRP A 89 -30.53 -21.47 -26.44
N ARG A 90 -30.06 -22.10 -27.53
CA ARG A 90 -28.72 -22.74 -27.56
C ARG A 90 -27.59 -21.74 -27.41
N LEU A 91 -27.71 -20.55 -28.00
CA LEU A 91 -26.70 -19.49 -27.87
C LEU A 91 -26.66 -18.94 -26.44
N ASP A 92 -27.83 -18.76 -25.83
CA ASP A 92 -27.96 -18.31 -24.44
C ASP A 92 -27.47 -19.38 -23.45
N GLU A 93 -27.71 -20.66 -23.75
CA GLU A 93 -27.22 -21.80 -22.97
C GLU A 93 -25.68 -21.82 -22.91
N ILE A 94 -25.01 -21.48 -24.00
CA ILE A 94 -23.54 -21.32 -24.02
C ILE A 94 -23.10 -20.21 -23.06
N THR A 95 -23.87 -19.13 -22.95
CA THR A 95 -23.59 -18.01 -22.05
C THR A 95 -23.82 -18.41 -20.59
N LEU A 96 -24.92 -19.11 -20.32
CA LEU A 96 -25.26 -19.65 -18.99
C LEU A 96 -24.16 -20.60 -18.50
N GLN A 97 -23.71 -21.53 -19.33
CA GLN A 97 -22.60 -22.44 -18.99
C GLN A 97 -21.26 -21.73 -18.74
N LYS A 98 -21.04 -20.55 -19.33
CA LYS A 98 -19.87 -19.72 -19.01
C LYS A 98 -20.02 -19.06 -17.63
N GLN A 99 -21.22 -18.60 -17.30
CA GLN A 99 -21.54 -18.03 -16.00
C GLN A 99 -21.44 -19.08 -14.87
N GLU A 100 -21.94 -20.29 -15.09
CA GLU A 100 -21.77 -21.41 -14.15
C GLU A 100 -20.29 -21.73 -13.90
N ARG A 101 -19.49 -21.83 -14.96
CA ARG A 101 -18.03 -22.01 -14.82
C ARG A 101 -17.38 -20.87 -14.05
N ALA A 102 -17.80 -19.63 -14.29
CA ALA A 102 -17.31 -18.48 -13.55
C ALA A 102 -17.72 -18.51 -12.07
N LEU A 103 -18.90 -19.02 -11.72
CA LEU A 103 -19.32 -19.24 -10.32
C LEU A 103 -18.41 -20.25 -9.61
N VAL A 104 -18.09 -21.36 -10.27
CA VAL A 104 -17.14 -22.36 -9.74
C VAL A 104 -15.75 -21.76 -9.54
N GLN A 105 -15.31 -20.93 -10.50
CA GLN A 105 -14.03 -20.24 -10.40
C GLN A 105 -14.03 -19.22 -9.25
N LEU A 106 -15.07 -18.39 -9.13
CA LEU A 106 -15.22 -17.44 -8.02
C LEU A 106 -15.21 -18.15 -6.67
N ASN A 107 -15.89 -19.29 -6.56
CA ASN A 107 -15.87 -20.11 -5.35
C ASN A 107 -14.45 -20.58 -4.98
N THR A 108 -13.67 -20.94 -5.99
CA THR A 108 -12.26 -21.34 -5.83
C THR A 108 -11.39 -20.16 -5.38
N GLU A 109 -11.57 -19.00 -6.00
CA GLU A 109 -10.85 -17.77 -5.65
C GLU A 109 -11.17 -17.36 -4.21
N ILE A 110 -12.44 -17.37 -3.80
CA ILE A 110 -12.87 -17.11 -2.43
C ILE A 110 -12.16 -18.06 -1.46
N THR A 111 -12.20 -19.37 -1.73
CA THR A 111 -11.58 -20.37 -0.83
C THR A 111 -10.07 -20.19 -0.71
N ARG A 112 -9.38 -19.77 -1.78
CA ARG A 112 -7.92 -19.55 -1.78
C ARG A 112 -7.50 -18.21 -1.17
N SER A 113 -8.39 -17.24 -1.14
CA SER A 113 -8.11 -15.87 -0.70
C SER A 113 -8.61 -15.57 0.72
N ILE A 114 -8.95 -16.60 1.49
CA ILE A 114 -9.30 -16.50 2.91
C ILE A 114 -8.18 -17.12 3.73
N ALA A 115 -7.84 -16.50 4.87
CA ALA A 115 -6.87 -17.09 5.79
C ALA A 115 -7.35 -18.46 6.30
N THR A 116 -6.46 -19.45 6.35
CA THR A 116 -6.79 -20.86 6.67
C THR A 116 -7.64 -21.02 7.94
N ARG A 117 -7.35 -20.19 8.96
CA ARG A 117 -8.09 -20.17 10.24
C ARG A 117 -9.59 -19.86 10.11
N HIS A 118 -10.03 -19.30 8.98
CA HIS A 118 -11.41 -18.85 8.74
C HIS A 118 -12.18 -19.76 7.78
N LEU A 119 -11.57 -20.85 7.27
CA LEU A 119 -12.23 -21.77 6.34
C LEU A 119 -13.48 -22.42 6.93
N TYR A 120 -13.54 -22.57 8.26
CA TYR A 120 -14.72 -23.09 8.96
C TYR A 120 -15.99 -22.26 8.71
N LEU A 121 -15.86 -20.97 8.34
CA LEU A 121 -16.99 -20.09 8.06
C LEU A 121 -17.73 -20.46 6.76
N ILE A 122 -17.06 -21.15 5.83
CA ILE A 122 -17.58 -21.43 4.49
C ILE A 122 -17.71 -22.92 4.15
N GLN A 123 -17.23 -23.80 5.05
CA GLN A 123 -17.08 -25.23 4.79
C GLN A 123 -18.40 -25.89 4.37
N ASP A 124 -19.48 -25.62 5.10
CA ASP A 124 -20.79 -26.26 4.88
C ASP A 124 -21.78 -25.39 4.07
N LEU A 125 -21.27 -24.34 3.42
CA LEU A 125 -22.10 -23.40 2.66
C LEU A 125 -22.10 -23.75 1.16
N PRO A 126 -23.28 -24.05 0.58
CA PRO A 126 -23.37 -24.65 -0.76
C PRO A 126 -23.19 -23.63 -1.88
N THR A 127 -23.63 -22.39 -1.69
CA THR A 127 -23.58 -21.36 -2.74
C THR A 127 -22.50 -20.32 -2.46
N VAL A 128 -22.00 -19.70 -3.53
CA VAL A 128 -21.10 -18.54 -3.44
C VAL A 128 -21.74 -17.40 -2.65
N TYR A 129 -23.04 -17.16 -2.85
CA TYR A 129 -23.80 -16.17 -2.11
C TYR A 129 -23.75 -16.43 -0.59
N ASP A 130 -24.09 -17.65 -0.16
CA ASP A 130 -24.12 -17.98 1.28
C ASP A 130 -22.73 -17.80 1.91
N ARG A 131 -21.66 -18.17 1.19
CA ARG A 131 -20.27 -17.96 1.61
C ARG A 131 -19.95 -16.47 1.75
N LEU A 132 -20.29 -15.65 0.76
CA LEU A 132 -20.05 -14.21 0.81
C LEU A 132 -20.84 -13.54 1.95
N VAL A 133 -22.07 -13.97 2.21
CA VAL A 133 -22.88 -13.46 3.34
C VAL A 133 -22.25 -13.82 4.68
N ALA A 134 -21.79 -15.07 4.86
CA ALA A 134 -21.14 -15.50 6.09
C ALA A 134 -19.83 -14.73 6.36
N LEU A 135 -19.01 -14.52 5.32
CA LEU A 135 -17.79 -13.74 5.42
C LEU A 135 -18.08 -12.26 5.69
N LYS A 136 -19.09 -11.69 5.02
CA LYS A 136 -19.55 -10.32 5.27
C LYS A 136 -19.96 -10.13 6.73
N LYS A 137 -20.72 -11.08 7.29
CA LYS A 137 -21.17 -11.02 8.69
C LYS A 137 -20.00 -10.97 9.68
N GLN A 138 -18.87 -11.62 9.36
CA GLN A 138 -17.71 -11.69 10.26
C GLN A 138 -16.70 -10.57 10.04
N PHE A 139 -16.45 -10.19 8.78
CA PHE A 139 -15.35 -9.29 8.43
C PHE A 139 -15.78 -7.91 7.98
N CYS A 140 -17.03 -7.71 7.55
CA CYS A 140 -17.47 -6.37 7.18
C CYS A 140 -17.59 -5.52 8.46
N PRO A 141 -16.76 -4.47 8.64
CA PRO A 141 -16.98 -3.54 9.73
C PRO A 141 -18.34 -2.88 9.55
N SER A 142 -19.01 -2.55 10.66
CA SER A 142 -20.17 -1.66 10.57
C SER A 142 -19.73 -0.30 10.02
N THR A 143 -20.67 0.46 9.44
CA THR A 143 -20.36 1.82 8.97
C THR A 143 -19.76 2.70 10.06
N ALA A 144 -20.24 2.54 11.31
CA ALA A 144 -19.73 3.26 12.46
C ALA A 144 -18.32 2.81 12.86
N ASP A 145 -18.02 1.51 12.82
CA ASP A 145 -16.68 0.99 13.10
C ASP A 145 -15.68 1.42 12.05
N ARG A 146 -16.06 1.37 10.77
CA ARG A 146 -15.25 1.85 9.65
C ARG A 146 -14.94 3.34 9.79
N SER A 147 -15.93 4.15 10.16
CA SER A 147 -15.75 5.58 10.40
C SER A 147 -14.76 5.82 11.54
N ARG A 148 -14.92 5.14 12.68
CA ARG A 148 -14.01 5.28 13.84
C ARG A 148 -12.58 4.84 13.52
N ASP A 149 -12.41 3.74 12.80
CA ASP A 149 -11.09 3.26 12.36
C ASP A 149 -10.41 4.25 11.40
N LEU A 150 -11.13 4.75 10.39
CA LEU A 150 -10.60 5.74 9.46
C LEU A 150 -10.22 7.06 10.16
N ILE A 151 -11.01 7.53 11.13
CA ILE A 151 -10.67 8.69 11.96
C ILE A 151 -9.38 8.43 12.75
N ALA A 152 -9.22 7.25 13.34
CA ALA A 152 -8.02 6.90 14.09
C ALA A 152 -6.78 6.85 13.17
N ARG A 153 -6.89 6.21 12.00
CA ARG A 153 -5.80 6.17 10.99
C ARG A 153 -5.44 7.56 10.49
N TYR A 154 -6.44 8.37 10.16
CA TYR A 154 -6.23 9.76 9.73
C TYR A 154 -5.55 10.60 10.82
N THR A 155 -5.96 10.42 12.08
CA THR A 155 -5.31 11.10 13.23
C THR A 155 -3.85 10.68 13.38
N ASN A 156 -3.54 9.39 13.19
CA ASN A 156 -2.16 8.89 13.24
C ASN A 156 -1.28 9.50 12.14
N LEU A 157 -1.84 9.75 10.94
CA LEU A 157 -1.11 10.39 9.84
C LEU A 157 -0.59 11.78 10.17
N LYS A 158 -1.29 12.52 11.05
CA LYS A 158 -0.87 13.86 11.51
C LYS A 158 0.45 13.85 12.27
N THR A 159 0.94 12.69 12.68
CA THR A 159 2.25 12.53 13.30
C THR A 159 3.22 11.90 12.30
N ALA A 160 4.23 12.67 11.87
CA ALA A 160 5.24 12.16 10.96
C ALA A 160 6.07 11.01 11.57
N PRO A 161 6.47 10.00 10.77
CA PRO A 161 7.22 8.86 11.28
C PRO A 161 8.60 9.30 11.76
N ARG A 162 9.03 8.83 12.94
CA ARG A 162 10.40 9.11 13.44
C ARG A 162 11.49 8.54 12.53
N ASN A 163 11.21 7.41 11.89
CA ASN A 163 12.13 6.75 10.98
C ASN A 163 11.89 7.24 9.55
N LEU A 164 12.86 7.98 9.00
CA LEU A 164 12.81 8.53 7.64
C LEU A 164 12.66 7.45 6.55
N LYS A 165 13.06 6.19 6.81
CA LYS A 165 12.85 5.09 5.85
C LYS A 165 11.37 4.77 5.61
N LYS A 166 10.49 5.16 6.53
CA LYS A 166 9.03 4.98 6.41
C LYS A 166 8.33 6.19 5.79
N LEU A 167 9.09 7.21 5.37
CA LEU A 167 8.49 8.45 4.89
C LEU A 167 7.72 8.25 3.58
N ASP A 168 8.24 7.43 2.66
CA ASP A 168 7.56 7.12 1.40
C ASP A 168 6.25 6.36 1.62
N GLU A 169 6.25 5.37 2.53
CA GLU A 169 5.05 4.63 2.94
C GLU A 169 4.02 5.57 3.57
N TRP A 170 4.45 6.41 4.52
CA TRP A 170 3.59 7.40 5.16
C TRP A 170 3.00 8.43 4.17
N MET A 171 3.77 8.88 3.18
CA MET A 171 3.29 9.76 2.11
C MET A 171 2.24 9.06 1.22
N ALA A 172 2.41 7.78 0.93
CA ALA A 172 1.42 6.99 0.21
C ALA A 172 0.15 6.78 1.05
N ASP A 173 0.30 6.51 2.34
CA ASP A 173 -0.80 6.35 3.29
C ASP A 173 -1.65 7.61 3.42
N TRP A 174 -1.05 8.80 3.38
CA TRP A 174 -1.78 10.08 3.32
C TRP A 174 -2.77 10.14 2.17
N ILE A 175 -2.35 9.72 0.97
CA ILE A 175 -3.24 9.68 -0.20
C ILE A 175 -4.30 8.60 -0.01
N HIS A 176 -3.88 7.40 0.38
CA HIS A 176 -4.77 6.25 0.49
C HIS A 176 -5.86 6.46 1.53
N ILE A 177 -5.50 6.76 2.78
CA ILE A 177 -6.45 6.91 3.89
C ILE A 177 -7.36 8.12 3.65
N THR A 178 -6.83 9.26 3.18
CA THR A 178 -7.67 10.43 2.87
C THR A 178 -8.70 10.11 1.80
N SER A 179 -8.33 9.37 0.75
CA SER A 179 -9.29 8.95 -0.29
C SER A 179 -10.40 8.05 0.27
N GLN A 180 -10.07 7.18 1.24
CA GLN A 180 -11.05 6.34 1.93
C GLN A 180 -11.98 7.18 2.81
N CYS A 181 -11.45 8.14 3.57
CA CYS A 181 -12.25 9.08 4.37
C CYS A 181 -13.22 9.90 3.51
N GLN A 182 -12.76 10.41 2.36
CA GLN A 182 -13.58 11.15 1.40
C GLN A 182 -14.70 10.28 0.82
N SER A 183 -14.45 9.00 0.55
CA SER A 183 -15.46 8.09 -0.01
C SER A 183 -16.66 7.86 0.91
N ILE A 184 -16.53 8.11 2.21
CA ILE A 184 -17.60 8.03 3.20
C ILE A 184 -18.00 9.40 3.78
N ASN A 185 -17.54 10.50 3.16
CA ASN A 185 -17.83 11.88 3.53
C ASN A 185 -17.47 12.24 5.00
N LEU A 186 -16.30 11.81 5.48
CA LEU A 186 -15.84 12.19 6.82
C LEU A 186 -15.54 13.69 6.92
N PRO A 187 -16.04 14.40 7.97
CA PRO A 187 -15.86 15.84 8.16
C PRO A 187 -14.40 16.26 8.38
N GLU A 188 -13.54 15.33 8.78
CA GLU A 188 -12.10 15.55 8.93
C GLU A 188 -11.41 15.81 7.59
N THR A 189 -11.99 15.33 6.49
CA THR A 189 -11.39 15.38 5.15
C THR A 189 -12.09 16.32 4.17
N THR A 190 -12.94 17.21 4.69
CA THR A 190 -13.63 18.23 3.90
C THR A 190 -12.73 19.42 3.60
N SER A 191 -12.98 20.07 2.46
CA SER A 191 -12.26 21.28 2.04
C SER A 191 -10.75 21.01 1.91
N TYR A 192 -9.92 21.91 2.45
CA TYR A 192 -8.45 21.88 2.37
C TYR A 192 -7.78 21.24 3.59
N ARG A 193 -8.57 20.73 4.55
CA ARG A 193 -8.05 20.18 5.81
C ARG A 193 -6.99 19.09 5.61
N PRO A 194 -7.13 18.13 4.67
CA PRO A 194 -6.09 17.14 4.44
C PRO A 194 -4.76 17.74 3.97
N GLN A 195 -4.80 18.78 3.14
CA GLN A 195 -3.61 19.48 2.65
C GLN A 195 -2.90 20.19 3.80
N GLU A 196 -3.65 20.93 4.63
CA GLU A 196 -3.12 21.61 5.82
C GLU A 196 -2.53 20.63 6.83
N ASP A 197 -3.31 19.60 7.21
CA ASP A 197 -2.88 18.60 8.18
C ASP A 197 -1.61 17.86 7.70
N PHE A 198 -1.53 17.52 6.41
CA PHE A 198 -0.33 16.94 5.81
C PHE A 198 0.88 17.85 5.94
N LEU A 199 0.74 19.12 5.55
CA LEU A 199 1.84 20.09 5.60
C LEU A 199 2.28 20.41 7.03
N ILE A 200 1.35 20.50 7.97
CA ILE A 200 1.64 20.64 9.41
C ILE A 200 2.44 19.42 9.88
N ALA A 201 2.03 18.21 9.53
CA ALA A 201 2.76 17.00 9.90
C ALA A 201 4.19 16.98 9.30
N CYS A 202 4.36 17.50 8.08
CA CYS A 202 5.67 17.62 7.43
C CYS A 202 6.65 18.53 8.17
N GLN A 203 6.18 19.48 9.00
CA GLN A 203 7.04 20.40 9.74
C GLN A 203 8.05 19.69 10.64
N ALA A 204 7.71 18.49 11.12
CA ALA A 204 8.57 17.71 12.02
C ALA A 204 9.94 17.37 11.42
N HIS A 205 10.02 17.17 10.09
CA HIS A 205 11.26 16.84 9.38
C HIS A 205 11.69 17.91 8.38
N TYR A 206 10.72 18.66 7.82
CA TYR A 206 10.96 19.60 6.73
C TYR A 206 10.25 20.95 7.00
N PRO A 207 10.63 21.69 8.05
CA PRO A 207 9.95 22.92 8.47
C PRO A 207 9.93 24.00 7.38
N ASN A 208 11.04 24.17 6.65
CA ASN A 208 11.13 25.18 5.58
C ASN A 208 10.18 24.90 4.41
N TYR A 209 10.09 23.62 4.01
CA TYR A 209 9.17 23.20 2.94
C TYR A 209 7.72 23.38 3.38
N ALA A 210 7.39 22.93 4.60
CA ALA A 210 6.06 23.01 5.15
C ALA A 210 5.59 24.46 5.30
N ALA A 211 6.41 25.34 5.87
CA ALA A 211 6.09 26.77 6.01
C ALA A 211 5.78 27.43 4.65
N THR A 212 6.65 27.23 3.65
CA THR A 212 6.46 27.78 2.31
C THR A 212 5.16 27.29 1.67
N CYS A 213 4.79 26.02 1.87
CA CYS A 213 3.57 25.47 1.29
C CYS A 213 2.31 25.90 2.06
N LEU A 214 2.39 26.09 3.38
CA LEU A 214 1.28 26.60 4.19
C LEU A 214 0.98 28.07 3.88
N ASP A 215 2.00 28.90 3.69
CA ASP A 215 1.82 30.29 3.24
C ASP A 215 1.10 30.36 1.89
N GLN A 216 1.43 29.44 0.97
CA GLN A 216 0.70 29.32 -0.30
C GLN A 216 -0.77 28.96 -0.08
N ILE A 217 -1.11 28.12 0.91
CA ILE A 217 -2.51 27.80 1.21
C ILE A 217 -3.27 29.05 1.66
N TYR A 218 -2.71 29.83 2.58
CA TYR A 218 -3.34 31.07 3.06
C TYR A 218 -3.53 32.09 1.93
N GLU A 219 -2.52 32.26 1.06
CA GLU A 219 -2.65 33.14 -0.11
C GLU A 219 -3.76 32.66 -1.06
N HIS A 220 -3.88 31.35 -1.28
CA HIS A 220 -4.95 30.81 -2.12
C HIS A 220 -6.34 30.99 -1.49
N GLU A 221 -6.46 30.88 -0.17
CA GLU A 221 -7.69 31.09 0.59
C GLU A 221 -8.15 32.56 0.50
N ILE A 222 -7.24 33.51 0.69
CA ILE A 222 -7.52 34.96 0.58
C ILE A 222 -7.95 35.32 -0.84
N ASN A 223 -7.25 34.80 -1.85
CA ASN A 223 -7.48 35.15 -3.25
C ASN A 223 -8.61 34.34 -3.90
N GLY A 224 -9.20 33.37 -3.21
CA GLY A 224 -10.27 32.51 -3.73
C GLY A 224 -9.84 31.65 -4.92
N THR A 225 -8.58 31.23 -4.97
CA THR A 225 -8.01 30.48 -6.09
C THR A 225 -7.93 28.98 -5.79
N ASN A 226 -7.89 28.15 -6.83
CA ASN A 226 -7.86 26.70 -6.66
C ASN A 226 -6.54 26.22 -6.06
N LEU A 227 -6.65 25.52 -4.92
CA LEU A 227 -5.55 24.86 -4.25
C LEU A 227 -5.08 23.60 -4.98
N LEU A 228 -3.80 23.27 -4.81
CA LEU A 228 -3.28 21.99 -5.24
C LEU A 228 -3.97 20.84 -4.48
N SER A 229 -4.13 19.70 -5.17
CA SER A 229 -4.65 18.49 -4.53
C SER A 229 -3.62 17.90 -3.56
N LEU A 230 -4.07 17.12 -2.58
CA LEU A 230 -3.19 16.40 -1.66
C LEU A 230 -2.12 15.57 -2.41
N PRO A 231 -2.45 14.77 -3.45
CA PRO A 231 -1.45 14.06 -4.24
C PRO A 231 -0.38 14.98 -4.86
N ALA A 232 -0.76 16.18 -5.31
CA ALA A 232 0.18 17.15 -5.88
C ALA A 232 1.14 17.70 -4.82
N TYR A 233 0.68 17.95 -3.59
CA TYR A 233 1.55 18.33 -2.47
C TYR A 233 2.51 17.19 -2.10
N VAL A 234 2.04 15.95 -2.04
CA VAL A 234 2.89 14.76 -1.79
C VAL A 234 3.96 14.61 -2.87
N GLU A 235 3.61 14.81 -4.15
CA GLU A 235 4.59 14.78 -5.25
C GLU A 235 5.62 15.91 -5.13
N LYS A 236 5.16 17.12 -4.78
CA LYS A 236 6.04 18.29 -4.54
C LYS A 236 7.03 18.01 -3.39
N MET A 237 6.57 17.41 -2.30
CA MET A 237 7.42 16.98 -1.18
C MET A 237 8.44 15.93 -1.61
N THR A 238 8.00 14.91 -2.35
CA THR A 238 8.88 13.86 -2.87
C THR A 238 10.00 14.46 -3.74
N LYS A 239 9.67 15.42 -4.61
CA LYS A 239 10.66 16.15 -5.41
C LYS A 239 11.60 17.00 -4.55
N TYR A 240 11.07 17.67 -3.52
CA TYR A 240 11.86 18.45 -2.58
C TYR A 240 12.90 17.58 -1.85
N ILE A 241 12.48 16.44 -1.30
CA ILE A 241 13.37 15.49 -0.61
C ILE A 241 14.46 14.98 -1.52
N ARG A 242 14.12 14.59 -2.76
CA ARG A 242 15.11 14.11 -3.74
C ARG A 242 16.13 15.19 -4.09
N ARG A 243 15.70 16.45 -4.24
CA ARG A 243 16.61 17.57 -4.50
C ARG A 243 17.49 17.88 -3.29
N ALA A 244 16.93 17.87 -2.08
CA ALA A 244 17.68 18.07 -0.84
C ALA A 244 18.72 16.96 -0.61
N ALA A 245 18.40 15.71 -0.96
CA ALA A 245 19.34 14.59 -0.92
C ALA A 245 20.49 14.78 -1.93
N GLN A 246 20.20 15.36 -3.11
CA GLN A 246 21.22 15.67 -4.12
C GLN A 246 22.13 16.81 -3.66
N THR A 247 21.59 17.89 -3.07
CA THR A 247 22.42 18.97 -2.51
C THR A 247 23.25 18.49 -1.34
N THR A 248 22.70 17.71 -0.40
CA THR A 248 23.48 17.15 0.72
C THR A 248 24.54 16.15 0.27
N ALA A 249 24.29 15.33 -0.77
CA ALA A 249 25.30 14.46 -1.37
C ALA A 249 26.40 15.26 -2.08
N THR A 250 26.01 16.33 -2.77
CA THR A 250 26.96 17.25 -3.41
C THR A 250 27.79 17.97 -2.35
N GLU A 251 27.17 18.56 -1.33
CA GLU A 251 27.83 19.21 -0.19
C GLU A 251 28.72 18.23 0.57
N SER A 252 28.29 16.99 0.82
CA SER A 252 29.14 15.96 1.44
C SER A 252 30.35 15.63 0.57
N SER A 253 30.18 15.61 -0.75
CA SER A 253 31.28 15.47 -1.71
C SER A 253 32.19 16.70 -1.73
N VAL A 254 31.64 17.92 -1.72
CA VAL A 254 32.41 19.17 -1.75
C VAL A 254 33.12 19.42 -0.42
N LEU A 255 32.50 19.09 0.72
CA LEU A 255 33.10 19.09 2.06
C LEU A 255 34.18 18.01 2.17
N SER A 256 33.96 16.81 1.63
CA SER A 256 34.99 15.76 1.62
C SER A 256 36.19 16.16 0.74
N THR A 257 35.97 16.92 -0.34
CA THR A 257 37.04 17.42 -1.21
C THR A 257 37.75 18.63 -0.62
N SER A 258 37.03 19.49 0.10
CA SER A 258 37.56 20.69 0.78
C SER A 258 38.30 20.35 2.08
N ALA A 259 37.80 19.38 2.85
CA ALA A 259 38.46 18.87 4.06
C ALA A 259 39.76 18.11 3.73
N ALA A 260 39.80 17.39 2.61
CA ALA A 260 41.03 16.78 2.08
C ALA A 260 42.06 17.83 1.62
N LYS A 261 41.60 19.01 1.16
CA LYS A 261 42.48 20.12 0.73
C LYS A 261 42.97 21.01 1.88
N LEU A 262 42.29 21.01 3.03
CA LEU A 262 42.64 21.78 4.22
C LEU A 262 43.29 20.94 5.34
N GLY A 263 43.52 19.64 5.13
CA GLY A 263 44.12 18.76 6.14
C GLY A 263 43.25 18.51 7.37
N ILE A 264 41.95 18.86 7.34
CA ILE A 264 41.00 18.66 8.44
C ILE A 264 40.28 17.31 8.28
N ALA A 265 41.01 16.27 7.90
CA ALA A 265 40.53 14.90 7.94
C ALA A 265 41.01 14.23 9.23
N ASN A 266 40.61 14.75 10.39
CA ASN A 266 40.78 14.01 11.63
C ASN A 266 39.75 12.89 11.65
N LEU A 267 40.10 11.70 11.15
CA LEU A 267 39.49 10.48 11.68
C LEU A 267 39.57 10.58 13.22
N PRO A 268 38.49 10.26 13.97
CA PRO A 268 38.56 10.31 15.42
C PRO A 268 39.70 9.40 15.89
N CYS A 269 40.65 9.95 16.66
CA CYS A 269 41.73 9.19 17.24
C CYS A 269 41.15 8.05 18.10
N VAL A 270 41.88 6.95 18.23
CA VAL A 270 41.48 5.81 19.09
C VAL A 270 41.26 6.18 20.56
N CYS A 271 41.79 7.33 21.03
CA CYS A 271 41.47 7.85 22.37
C CYS A 271 40.06 8.46 22.49
N GLY A 272 39.36 8.66 21.37
CA GLY A 272 38.01 9.22 21.29
C GLY A 272 37.94 10.74 21.10
N LEU A 273 39.07 11.40 20.85
CA LEU A 273 39.16 12.84 20.57
C LEU A 273 39.48 13.11 19.09
N SER A 274 39.15 14.31 18.61
CA SER A 274 39.30 14.72 17.21
C SER A 274 40.69 15.32 16.90
N HIS A 275 41.72 14.48 16.85
CA HIS A 275 43.08 14.83 16.41
C HIS A 275 43.72 13.66 15.66
N ALA A 276 44.82 13.89 14.94
CA ALA A 276 45.57 12.82 14.29
C ALA A 276 46.22 11.88 15.33
N LEU A 277 46.56 10.66 14.92
CA LEU A 277 47.23 9.68 15.79
C LEU A 277 48.58 10.20 16.35
N PRO A 278 49.45 10.88 15.57
CA PRO A 278 50.73 11.40 16.07
C PRO A 278 50.59 12.53 17.09
N ASP A 279 49.50 13.29 17.00
CA ASP A 279 49.19 14.42 17.90
C ASP A 279 48.55 13.97 19.21
N CYS A 280 48.24 12.67 19.36
CA CYS A 280 47.63 12.14 20.57
C CYS A 280 48.66 12.02 21.69
N TRP A 281 48.53 12.81 22.77
CA TRP A 281 49.45 12.74 23.91
C TRP A 281 49.37 11.43 24.71
N ILE A 282 48.33 10.61 24.51
CA ILE A 282 48.24 9.25 25.07
C ILE A 282 49.10 8.28 24.24
N LEU A 283 49.09 8.39 22.91
CA LEU A 283 49.84 7.49 22.00
C LEU A 283 51.28 7.93 21.77
N ASN A 284 51.54 9.24 21.83
CA ASN A 284 52.82 9.88 21.63
C ASN A 284 53.27 10.62 22.91
N PRO A 285 53.90 9.92 23.87
CA PRO A 285 54.35 10.52 25.11
C PRO A 285 55.40 11.61 24.94
N LEU A 286 56.11 11.61 23.82
CA LEU A 286 57.22 12.52 23.49
C LEU A 286 56.78 13.71 22.63
N HIS A 287 55.46 13.89 22.43
CA HIS A 287 54.94 14.96 21.60
C HIS A 287 55.43 16.34 22.08
N PRO A 288 56.02 17.18 21.21
CA PRO A 288 56.66 18.44 21.61
C PRO A 288 55.71 19.46 22.26
N GLY A 289 54.41 19.37 21.94
CA GLY A 289 53.35 20.19 22.53
C GLY A 289 52.73 19.64 23.82
N ARG A 290 53.19 18.49 24.35
CA ARG A 290 52.62 17.88 25.56
C ARG A 290 53.11 18.63 26.82
N PRO A 291 52.21 19.18 27.67
CA PRO A 291 52.62 19.83 28.92
C PRO A 291 53.31 18.85 29.88
N LYS A 292 54.31 19.33 30.63
CA LYS A 292 55.10 18.48 31.56
C LYS A 292 54.26 17.86 32.68
N ASP A 293 53.25 18.57 33.17
CA ASP A 293 52.34 18.12 34.25
C ASP A 293 51.04 17.48 33.72
N TRP A 294 51.00 17.13 32.43
CA TRP A 294 49.79 16.60 31.82
C TRP A 294 49.53 15.14 32.23
N THR A 295 48.33 14.90 32.76
CA THR A 295 47.83 13.57 33.11
C THR A 295 46.69 13.15 32.16
N PRO A 296 46.74 11.93 31.61
CA PRO A 296 45.71 11.47 30.68
C PRO A 296 44.39 11.19 31.40
N ALA A 297 43.27 11.52 30.75
CA ALA A 297 41.95 11.13 31.26
C ALA A 297 41.80 9.59 31.25
N PRO A 298 41.35 8.94 32.34
CA PRO A 298 41.27 7.48 32.45
C PRO A 298 40.44 6.82 31.33
N ILE A 299 39.41 7.52 30.83
CA ILE A 299 38.58 7.06 29.71
C ILE A 299 39.37 6.95 28.40
N GLY A 300 40.26 7.91 28.13
CA GLY A 300 41.08 7.91 26.92
C GLY A 300 42.10 6.77 26.94
N VAL A 301 42.70 6.51 28.10
CA VAL A 301 43.67 5.42 28.31
C VAL A 301 43.02 4.06 28.04
N ARG A 302 41.86 3.79 28.64
CA ARG A 302 41.13 2.51 28.44
C ARG A 302 40.76 2.26 26.98
N LYS A 303 40.36 3.31 26.24
CA LYS A 303 40.03 3.19 24.81
C LYS A 303 41.27 2.86 23.98
N VAL A 304 42.40 3.51 24.26
CA VAL A 304 43.68 3.23 23.60
C VAL A 304 44.14 1.80 23.89
N GLU A 305 44.13 1.36 25.15
CA GLU A 305 44.49 -0.01 25.55
C GLU A 305 43.61 -1.06 24.87
N GLN A 306 42.31 -0.80 24.79
CA GLN A 306 41.37 -1.71 24.12
C GLN A 306 41.60 -1.75 22.60
N ALA A 307 41.89 -0.61 21.97
CA ALA A 307 42.17 -0.52 20.54
C ALA A 307 43.49 -1.21 20.16
N GLN A 308 44.50 -1.17 21.03
CA GLN A 308 45.80 -1.83 20.81
C GLN A 308 45.74 -3.36 20.88
N LYS A 309 44.65 -3.95 21.41
CA LYS A 309 44.41 -5.40 21.38
C LYS A 309 44.11 -5.94 19.98
N ASP A 310 43.64 -5.09 19.06
CA ASP A 310 43.45 -5.46 17.67
C ASP A 310 44.80 -5.37 16.91
N PRO A 311 45.33 -6.47 16.35
CA PRO A 311 46.61 -6.49 15.64
C PRO A 311 46.68 -5.53 14.45
N LYS A 312 45.54 -5.31 13.77
CA LYS A 312 45.45 -4.42 12.60
C LYS A 312 45.53 -2.96 13.02
N ILE A 313 44.82 -2.60 14.08
CA ILE A 313 44.83 -1.23 14.63
C ILE A 313 46.18 -0.92 15.27
N SER A 314 46.76 -1.87 16.00
CA SER A 314 48.10 -1.74 16.60
C SER A 314 49.18 -1.47 15.54
N LYS A 315 49.12 -2.17 14.40
CA LYS A 315 50.01 -1.92 13.27
C LYS A 315 49.82 -0.50 12.69
N GLN A 316 48.58 -0.08 12.46
CA GLN A 316 48.28 1.27 11.94
C GLN A 316 48.77 2.39 12.87
N ILE A 317 48.63 2.22 14.19
CA ILE A 317 49.15 3.19 15.18
C ILE A 317 50.67 3.28 15.10
N LYS A 318 51.37 2.14 15.01
CA LYS A 318 52.85 2.12 14.89
C LYS A 318 53.33 2.74 13.59
N ASP A 319 52.68 2.42 12.48
CA ASP A 319 53.02 2.98 11.17
C ASP A 319 52.82 4.50 11.14
N ALA A 320 51.76 5.00 11.79
CA ALA A 320 51.48 6.44 11.88
C ALA A 320 52.44 7.21 12.81
N LEU A 321 52.94 6.58 13.87
CA LEU A 321 53.89 7.22 14.81
C LEU A 321 55.34 7.21 14.32
N ASN A 322 55.66 6.37 13.32
CA ASN A 322 57.00 6.22 12.75
C ASN A 322 57.20 7.01 11.43
N GLN A 323 56.19 7.75 10.96
CA GLN A 323 56.27 8.66 9.81
C GLN A 323 56.78 10.04 10.24
#